data_AF-H0A7J8-F1
#
_entry.id   AF-H0A7J8-F1
#
_cell.length_a   1.000
_cell.length_b   1.000
_cell.length_c   1.000
_cell.angle_alpha   90.00
_cell.angle_beta   90.00
_cell.angle_gamma   90.00
#
_symmetry.space_group_name_H-M   'P 1'
#
loop_
_entity.id
_entity.type
_entity.pdbx_description
1 polymer ?
#
loop_
_entity_poly.entity_id
_entity_poly.type
_entity_poly.pdbx_seq_one_letter_code
_entity_poly.pdbx_strand_id
1 'polypeptide(L)'
;MTQKQIASMIGVTGAQLHRYETGSTRIAASRLIAIANALGVRPDTLLATAAASHPGQDNVVSSLAGNSSEEIVELIQMFGNISDPRHRTALVAVARMMTTQATQRSGTEEPS
;
A
#
# COMPACT_ATOMS: atom_id res chain seq x y z
N MET A 1 15.27 -9.85 23.54
CA MET A 1 15.46 -10.77 22.39
C MET A 1 16.72 -10.36 21.65
N THR A 2 17.66 -11.27 21.44
CA THR A 2 18.95 -10.97 20.79
C THR A 2 18.97 -11.47 19.34
N GLN A 3 19.82 -10.90 18.48
CA GLN A 3 19.97 -11.31 17.08
C GLN A 3 20.24 -12.82 16.95
N LYS A 4 21.11 -13.39 17.79
CA LYS A 4 21.36 -14.84 17.81
C LYS A 4 20.11 -15.66 18.15
N GLN A 5 19.24 -15.17 19.04
CA GLN A 5 17.97 -15.84 19.37
C GLN A 5 17.00 -15.81 18.19
N ILE A 6 16.86 -14.68 17.48
CA ILE A 6 16.01 -14.59 16.28
C ILE A 6 16.54 -15.53 15.19
N ALA A 7 17.85 -15.49 14.94
CA ALA A 7 18.52 -16.32 13.96
C ALA A 7 18.27 -17.82 14.22
N SER A 8 18.36 -18.23 15.49
CA SER A 8 18.01 -19.60 15.91
C SER A 8 16.54 -19.93 15.70
N MET A 9 15.61 -19.03 16.04
CA MET A 9 14.17 -19.26 15.88
C MET A 9 13.74 -19.42 14.42
N ILE A 10 14.39 -18.70 13.51
CA ILE A 10 14.11 -18.81 12.08
C ILE A 10 15.05 -19.81 11.39
N GLY A 11 16.03 -20.43 12.07
CA GLY A 11 16.94 -21.40 11.45
C GLY A 11 17.88 -20.78 10.41
N VAL A 12 18.45 -19.61 10.72
CA VAL A 12 19.54 -18.99 9.95
C VAL A 12 20.73 -18.69 10.85
N THR A 13 21.89 -18.43 10.26
CA THR A 13 23.07 -18.00 11.01
C THR A 13 22.94 -16.54 11.45
N GLY A 14 23.62 -16.16 12.54
CA GLY A 14 23.68 -14.75 12.97
C GLY A 14 24.21 -13.82 11.88
N ALA A 15 25.18 -14.30 11.09
CA ALA A 15 25.70 -13.55 9.94
C ALA A 15 24.66 -13.37 8.82
N GLN A 16 23.80 -14.36 8.56
CA GLN A 16 22.68 -14.22 7.62
C GLN A 16 21.67 -13.19 8.12
N LEU A 17 21.33 -13.22 9.41
CA LEU A 17 20.41 -12.25 9.98
C LEU A 17 20.96 -10.83 9.93
N HIS A 18 22.26 -10.63 10.21
CA HIS A 18 22.91 -9.33 10.05
C HIS A 18 22.86 -8.83 8.58
N ARG A 19 22.98 -9.74 7.61
CA ARG A 19 22.82 -9.37 6.18
C ARG A 19 21.38 -8.96 5.84
N TYR A 20 20.38 -9.52 6.50
CA TYR A 20 19.00 -9.09 6.34
C TYR A 20 18.75 -7.72 6.96
N GLU A 21 19.26 -7.47 8.17
CA GLU A 21 19.15 -6.18 8.85
C GLU A 21 19.84 -5.04 8.06
N THR A 22 20.98 -5.33 7.44
CA THR A 22 21.73 -4.35 6.64
C THR A 22 21.22 -4.21 5.20
N GLY A 23 20.24 -5.02 4.79
CA GLY A 23 19.71 -5.01 3.42
C GLY A 23 20.70 -5.51 2.35
N SER A 24 21.83 -6.09 2.76
CA SER A 24 22.87 -6.57 1.84
C SER A 24 22.50 -7.88 1.12
N THR A 25 21.43 -8.55 1.55
CA THR A 25 20.90 -9.76 0.90
C THR A 25 19.39 -9.65 0.73
N ARG A 26 18.88 -9.94 -0.48
CA ARG A 26 17.44 -10.07 -0.70
C ARG A 26 16.87 -11.23 0.13
N ILE A 27 15.74 -10.99 0.75
CA ILE A 27 15.03 -11.96 1.58
C ILE A 27 13.73 -12.39 0.90
N ALA A 28 13.40 -13.67 0.96
CA ALA A 28 12.10 -14.17 0.50
C ALA A 28 10.98 -13.71 1.45
N ALA A 29 9.77 -13.50 0.93
CA ALA A 29 8.61 -13.08 1.74
C ALA A 29 8.32 -14.04 2.90
N SER A 30 8.45 -15.35 2.68
CA SER A 30 8.26 -16.38 3.72
C SER A 30 9.22 -16.20 4.90
N ARG A 31 10.46 -15.79 4.63
CA ARG A 31 11.48 -15.51 5.64
C ARG A 31 11.18 -14.23 6.42
N LEU A 32 10.70 -13.19 5.74
CA LEU A 32 10.28 -11.94 6.37
C LEU A 32 9.08 -12.17 7.31
N ILE A 33 8.09 -12.99 6.91
CA ILE A 33 6.95 -13.38 7.74
C ILE A 33 7.44 -14.15 8.98
N ALA A 34 8.38 -15.08 8.82
CA ALA A 34 8.95 -15.83 9.96
C ALA A 34 9.67 -14.92 10.97
N ILE A 35 10.36 -13.87 10.49
CA ILE A 35 11.00 -12.86 11.35
C ILE A 35 9.94 -12.04 12.11
N ALA A 36 8.88 -11.60 11.42
CA ALA A 36 7.79 -10.86 12.04
C ALA A 36 7.10 -11.68 13.15
N ASN A 37 6.82 -12.95 12.87
CA ASN A 37 6.25 -13.88 13.84
C ASN A 37 7.16 -14.08 15.05
N ALA A 38 8.47 -14.25 14.83
CA ALA A 38 9.43 -14.38 15.92
C ALA A 38 9.47 -13.12 16.81
N LEU A 39 9.31 -11.94 16.19
CA LEU A 39 9.27 -10.63 16.86
C LEU A 39 7.91 -10.29 17.48
N GLY A 40 6.86 -11.08 17.22
CA GLY A 40 5.50 -10.81 17.70
C GLY A 40 4.85 -9.59 17.05
N VAL A 41 5.27 -9.23 15.84
CA VAL A 41 4.73 -8.08 15.08
C VAL A 41 4.06 -8.55 13.79
N ARG A 42 3.22 -7.69 13.20
CA ARG A 42 2.65 -7.96 11.87
C ARG A 42 3.76 -7.84 10.81
N PRO A 43 3.77 -8.72 9.77
CA PRO A 43 4.73 -8.61 8.66
C PRO A 43 4.73 -7.22 8.00
N ASP A 44 3.56 -6.60 7.88
CA ASP A 44 3.38 -5.25 7.32
C ASP A 44 4.19 -4.18 8.07
N THR A 45 4.39 -4.35 9.38
CA THR A 45 5.16 -3.43 10.23
C THR A 45 6.64 -3.39 9.84
N LEU A 46 7.19 -4.50 9.31
CA LEU A 46 8.57 -4.56 8.82
C LEU A 46 8.75 -3.90 7.45
N LEU A 47 7.67 -3.74 6.67
CA LEU A 47 7.68 -3.06 5.37
C LEU A 47 7.28 -1.58 5.45
N ALA A 48 6.59 -1.16 6.52
CA ALA A 48 6.12 0.21 6.67
C ALA A 48 7.24 1.27 6.60
N THR A 49 8.44 0.96 7.09
CA THR A 49 9.62 1.83 6.97
C THR A 49 10.25 1.83 5.57
N ALA A 50 10.08 0.75 4.79
CA ALA A 50 10.52 0.69 3.40
C ALA A 50 9.62 1.51 2.47
N ALA A 51 8.31 1.58 2.76
CA ALA A 51 7.35 2.41 2.02
C ALA A 51 7.63 3.92 2.17
N ALA A 52 8.21 4.36 3.29
CA ALA A 52 8.64 5.74 3.47
C ALA A 52 9.91 6.10 2.67
N SER A 53 10.70 5.10 2.24
CA SER A 53 11.97 5.30 1.53
C SER A 53 11.92 4.95 0.03
N HIS A 54 10.79 4.41 -0.45
CA HIS A 54 10.55 4.14 -1.86
C HIS A 54 9.34 4.95 -2.36
N PRO A 55 9.52 6.16 -2.90
CA PRO A 55 8.44 6.95 -3.51
C PRO A 55 7.94 6.36 -4.85
N GLY A 56 8.06 5.04 -5.07
CA GLY A 56 8.03 4.45 -6.41
C GLY A 56 7.03 3.35 -6.67
N GLN A 57 6.42 2.71 -5.66
CA GLN A 57 5.64 1.49 -5.95
C GLN A 57 4.33 1.26 -5.24
N ASP A 58 3.84 2.20 -4.41
CA ASP A 58 2.44 2.10 -3.97
C ASP A 58 1.67 3.40 -4.16
N ASN A 59 0.50 3.17 -4.73
CA ASN A 59 -0.67 4.02 -4.76
C ASN A 59 -0.70 5.16 -5.78
N VAL A 60 -1.56 4.94 -6.77
CA VAL A 60 -2.34 5.93 -7.54
C VAL A 60 -2.88 7.08 -6.67
N VAL A 61 -2.91 6.91 -5.34
CA VAL A 61 -3.27 7.90 -4.32
C VAL A 61 -2.16 8.92 -4.04
N SER A 62 -0.87 8.61 -4.26
CA SER A 62 0.24 9.54 -3.99
C SER A 62 0.41 10.62 -5.07
N SER A 63 -0.17 10.46 -6.26
CA SER A 63 -0.18 11.49 -7.31
C SER A 63 -1.18 12.63 -7.04
N LEU A 64 -1.92 12.57 -5.93
CA LEU A 64 -2.94 13.53 -5.50
C LEU A 64 -2.42 14.45 -4.37
N ALA A 65 -1.09 14.49 -4.19
CA ALA A 65 -0.39 15.09 -3.07
C ALA A 65 -0.67 16.60 -2.92
N GLY A 66 -1.28 16.95 -1.80
CA GLY A 66 -1.52 18.31 -1.35
C GLY A 66 -2.86 18.40 -0.63
N ASN A 67 -3.93 18.58 -1.40
CA ASN A 67 -5.29 18.79 -0.88
C ASN A 67 -6.19 17.55 -1.03
N SER A 68 -5.93 16.71 -2.04
CA SER A 68 -6.80 15.58 -2.36
C SER A 68 -6.57 14.35 -1.47
N SER A 69 -5.46 14.30 -0.72
CA SER A 69 -5.18 13.19 0.19
C SER A 69 -6.20 13.11 1.34
N GLU A 70 -6.60 14.25 1.91
CA GLU A 70 -7.61 14.32 2.97
C GLU A 70 -9.00 13.95 2.43
N GLU A 71 -9.38 14.51 1.29
CA GLU A 71 -10.64 14.23 0.60
C GLU A 71 -10.79 12.75 0.24
N ILE A 72 -9.70 12.10 -0.20
CA ILE A 72 -9.71 10.66 -0.53
C ILE A 72 -9.86 9.80 0.73
N VAL A 73 -9.15 10.16 1.81
CA VAL A 73 -9.24 9.43 3.08
C VAL A 73 -10.66 9.54 3.64
N GLU A 74 -11.27 10.73 3.59
CA GLU A 74 -12.65 10.95 4.01
C GLU A 74 -13.63 10.12 3.16
N LEU A 75 -13.44 10.11 1.83
CA LEU A 75 -14.27 9.33 0.91
C LEU A 75 -14.20 7.82 1.20
N ILE A 76 -13.01 7.28 1.48
CA ILE A 76 -12.82 5.86 1.81
C ILE A 76 -13.55 5.52 3.12
N GLN A 77 -13.44 6.38 4.14
CA GLN A 77 -14.14 6.18 5.42
C GLN A 77 -15.66 6.24 5.26
N MET A 78 -16.17 7.25 4.56
CA MET A 78 -17.59 7.40 4.27
C MET A 78 -18.12 6.18 3.52
N PHE A 79 -17.41 5.72 2.48
CA PHE A 79 -17.80 4.54 1.71
C PHE A 79 -17.81 3.26 2.56
N GLY A 80 -16.83 3.10 3.46
CA GLY A 80 -16.74 1.98 4.40
C GLY A 80 -17.94 1.90 5.35
N ASN A 81 -18.45 3.05 5.80
CA ASN A 81 -19.60 3.13 6.71
C ASN A 81 -20.96 2.83 6.05
N ILE A 82 -21.03 2.79 4.72
CA ILE A 82 -22.27 2.44 4.02
C ILE A 82 -22.56 0.96 4.24
N SER A 83 -23.64 0.64 4.96
CA SER A 83 -24.01 -0.76 5.28
C SER A 83 -24.81 -1.45 4.17
N ASP A 84 -25.60 -0.72 3.38
CA ASP A 84 -26.38 -1.30 2.28
C ASP A 84 -25.52 -1.39 0.99
N PRO A 85 -25.30 -2.60 0.43
CA PRO A 85 -24.55 -2.78 -0.80
C PRO A 85 -25.11 -1.99 -1.99
N ARG A 86 -26.43 -1.76 -2.05
CA ARG A 86 -27.08 -1.02 -3.16
C ARG A 86 -26.65 0.44 -3.19
N HIS A 87 -26.46 1.06 -2.03
CA HIS A 87 -25.98 2.44 -1.92
C HIS A 87 -24.53 2.56 -2.39
N ARG A 88 -23.69 1.57 -2.07
CA ARG A 88 -22.30 1.52 -2.57
C ARG A 88 -22.27 1.45 -4.09
N THR A 89 -23.09 0.59 -4.69
CA THR A 89 -23.21 0.47 -6.15
C THR A 89 -23.68 1.77 -6.79
N ALA A 90 -24.68 2.44 -6.22
CA ALA A 90 -25.17 3.72 -6.71
C ALA A 90 -24.09 4.81 -6.67
N LEU A 91 -23.32 4.90 -5.58
CA LEU A 91 -22.24 5.88 -5.45
C LEU A 91 -21.15 5.66 -6.50
N VAL A 92 -20.76 4.40 -6.74
CA VAL A 92 -19.78 4.06 -7.78
C VAL A 92 -20.31 4.42 -9.17
N ALA A 93 -21.60 4.19 -9.43
CA ALA A 93 -22.23 4.56 -10.70
C ALA A 93 -22.18 6.08 -10.95
N VAL A 94 -22.51 6.89 -9.93
CA VAL A 94 -22.41 8.35 -9.99
C VAL A 94 -20.97 8.80 -10.23
N ALA A 95 -20.01 8.27 -9.46
CA ALA A 95 -18.59 8.59 -9.63
C ALA A 95 -18.11 8.28 -11.07
N ARG A 96 -18.53 7.15 -11.64
CA ARG A 96 -18.23 6.78 -13.03
C ARG A 96 -18.87 7.74 -14.04
N MET A 97 -20.09 8.22 -13.80
CA MET A 97 -20.72 9.21 -14.67
C MET A 97 -19.94 10.54 -14.68
N MET A 98 -19.45 10.97 -13.51
CA MET A 98 -18.67 12.21 -13.37
C MET A 98 -17.31 12.13 -14.07
N THR A 99 -16.66 10.96 -14.06
CA THR A 99 -15.39 10.77 -14.79
C THR A 99 -15.57 10.60 -16.30
N THR A 100 -16.72 10.08 -16.75
CA THR A 100 -17.01 9.86 -18.18
C THR A 100 -17.25 11.17 -18.94
N GLN A 101 -17.82 12.21 -18.31
CA GLN A 101 -18.04 13.51 -18.97
C GLN A 101 -16.75 14.31 -19.20
N ALA A 102 -15.70 14.10 -18.41
CA ALA A 102 -14.43 14.81 -18.57
C ALA A 102 -13.68 14.40 -19.86
N THR A 103 -13.91 13.19 -20.38
CA THR A 103 -13.21 12.65 -21.56
C THR A 103 -13.82 13.11 -22.89
N GLN A 104 -15.06 13.59 -22.94
CA GLN A 104 -15.75 13.89 -24.20
C GLN A 104 -15.57 15.34 -24.72
N ARG A 105 -14.92 16.23 -23.97
CA ARG A 105 -14.70 17.64 -24.39
C ARG A 105 -13.39 17.92 -25.13
N SER A 106 -12.59 16.90 -25.44
CA SER A 106 -11.26 17.08 -26.09
C SER A 106 -11.23 16.70 -27.57
N GLY A 107 -12.38 16.60 -28.24
CA GLY A 107 -12.46 16.19 -29.64
C GLY A 107 -13.49 16.99 -30.44
N THR A 108 -13.32 18.31 -30.54
CA THR A 108 -14.06 19.09 -31.55
C THR A 108 -13.28 20.37 -31.92
N GLU A 109 -12.36 20.24 -32.86
CA GLU A 109 -11.82 21.27 -33.77
C GLU A 109 -11.03 20.45 -34.80
N GLU A 110 -11.52 20.24 -36.03
CA GLU A 110 -11.32 21.16 -37.15
C GLU A 110 -12.23 20.72 -38.34
N PRO A 111 -13.09 21.60 -38.89
CA PRO A 111 -13.69 21.38 -40.20
C PRO A 111 -12.79 21.92 -41.32
N SER A 112 -12.84 21.24 -42.47
CA SER A 112 -12.10 21.46 -43.72
C SER A 112 -12.21 22.85 -44.34
#